data_AF-A0A0R3QYH6-F1
#
_entry.id   AF-A0A0R3QYH6-F1
#
_cell.length_a   1.000
_cell.length_b   1.000
_cell.length_c   1.000
_cell.angle_alpha   90.00
_cell.angle_beta   90.00
_cell.angle_gamma   90.00
#
_symmetry.space_group_name_H-M   'P 1'
#
loop_
_entity.id
_entity.type
_entity.pdbx_description
1 polymer ?
#
loop_
_entity_poly.entity_id
_entity_poly.type
_entity_poly.pdbx_seq_one_letter_code
_entity_poly.pdbx_strand_id
1 'polypeptide(L)'
;LRKSGIEILKYIKNTDQEINENKTATKDASKVSVAIAAMKAFAEQTNILGLEGLRNSFCKLQARGPHPHDLTFNAQKVNRTKCRYHDIICLDNTRVFLKPWPEDQGDFIHANWINSELLDCPFICTQGPLNQTCGDFWRMVWQENVELIIMLCRTLEENRNKCAQYWPLNQGQVLTFCGITIRAVEKRTSDPDVHCTALLLTYRGARRPLAHYQWVSWPDRFVPSQLTVPYTLLSSARARKTPTVIHCSAGIGRTGTLVVLELLSRQENYFRTLLSCRIPVVTDIIWSVRSQRSRAVQNEEQYLYIHYLTIQRLVNKEFCRDYEQFYFTRTHRKQIPLPIREKRKKSRPKKLITPEP
;
A
#
# COMPACT_ATOMS: atom_id res chain seq x y z
N LEU A 1 -16.90 36.99 -54.02
CA LEU A 1 -15.54 36.80 -53.44
C LEU A 1 -15.46 36.76 -51.90
N ARG A 2 -16.57 36.84 -51.12
CA ARG A 2 -16.52 36.76 -49.63
C ARG A 2 -17.08 35.46 -49.00
N LYS A 3 -17.54 34.48 -49.77
CA LYS A 3 -18.04 33.19 -49.25
C LYS A 3 -17.01 32.03 -49.28
N SER A 4 -15.92 32.15 -50.04
CA SER A 4 -14.88 31.11 -50.12
C SER A 4 -13.80 31.18 -49.03
N GLY A 5 -13.62 32.33 -48.36
CA GLY A 5 -12.61 32.49 -47.31
C GLY A 5 -12.97 31.87 -45.95
N ILE A 6 -14.26 31.76 -45.63
CA ILE A 6 -14.72 31.26 -44.32
C ILE A 6 -14.69 29.73 -44.25
N GLU A 7 -14.92 29.01 -45.35
CA GLU A 7 -14.82 27.54 -45.40
C GLU A 7 -13.37 27.05 -45.37
N ILE A 8 -12.45 27.76 -46.02
CA ILE A 8 -11.01 27.45 -45.97
C ILE A 8 -10.46 27.61 -44.54
N LEU A 9 -10.87 28.66 -43.82
CA LEU A 9 -10.46 28.89 -42.42
C LEU A 9 -11.05 27.86 -41.44
N LYS A 10 -12.24 27.31 -41.70
CA LYS A 10 -12.81 26.19 -40.90
C LYS A 10 -12.11 24.87 -41.18
N TYR A 11 -11.74 24.60 -42.43
CA TYR A 11 -11.01 23.39 -42.81
C TYR A 11 -9.62 23.38 -42.16
N ILE A 12 -8.87 24.49 -42.26
CA ILE A 12 -7.52 24.62 -41.65
C ILE A 12 -7.57 24.46 -40.12
N LYS A 13 -8.56 25.05 -39.43
CA LYS A 13 -8.71 24.90 -37.97
C LYS A 13 -9.00 23.46 -37.54
N ASN A 14 -9.80 22.71 -38.31
CA ASN A 14 -10.06 21.30 -38.02
C ASN A 14 -8.83 20.43 -38.29
N THR A 15 -8.06 20.72 -39.34
CA THR A 15 -6.80 20.00 -39.64
C THR A 15 -5.74 20.27 -38.57
N ASP A 16 -5.61 21.50 -38.07
CA ASP A 16 -4.68 21.83 -36.99
C ASP A 16 -5.07 21.17 -35.66
N GLN A 17 -6.38 21.03 -35.39
CA GLN A 17 -6.87 20.32 -34.22
C GLN A 17 -6.61 18.80 -34.33
N GLU A 18 -6.90 18.18 -35.48
CA GLU A 18 -6.61 16.76 -35.73
C GLU A 18 -5.10 16.46 -35.75
N ILE A 19 -4.27 17.38 -36.26
CA ILE A 19 -2.81 17.26 -36.23
C ILE A 19 -2.30 17.37 -34.78
N ASN A 20 -2.86 18.26 -33.96
CA ASN A 20 -2.49 18.40 -32.55
C ASN A 20 -2.97 17.21 -31.71
N GLU A 21 -4.16 16.67 -31.97
CA GLU A 21 -4.66 15.45 -31.33
C GLU A 21 -3.80 14.23 -31.71
N ASN A 22 -3.43 14.09 -32.98
CA ASN A 22 -2.53 13.03 -33.44
C ASN A 22 -1.10 13.16 -32.87
N LYS A 23 -0.55 14.38 -32.74
CA LYS A 23 0.75 14.65 -32.08
C LYS A 23 0.70 14.35 -30.58
N THR A 24 -0.42 14.64 -29.92
CA THR A 24 -0.60 14.34 -28.50
C THR A 24 -0.73 12.83 -28.27
N ALA A 25 -1.51 12.14 -29.09
CA ALA A 25 -1.67 10.69 -29.06
C ALA A 25 -0.35 9.94 -29.34
N THR A 26 0.47 10.41 -30.29
CA THR A 26 1.80 9.81 -30.55
C THR A 26 2.80 10.07 -29.42
N LYS A 27 2.76 11.26 -28.80
CA LYS A 27 3.59 11.58 -27.61
C LYS A 27 3.20 10.74 -26.40
N ASP A 28 1.91 10.50 -26.18
CA ASP A 28 1.42 9.67 -25.09
C ASP A 28 1.68 8.17 -25.34
N ALA A 29 1.54 7.70 -26.58
CA ALA A 29 1.94 6.34 -26.96
C ALA A 29 3.45 6.10 -26.78
N SER A 30 4.29 7.09 -27.09
CA SER A 30 5.74 7.04 -26.87
C SER A 30 6.08 6.92 -25.38
N LYS A 31 5.44 7.73 -24.51
CA LYS A 31 5.62 7.66 -23.06
C LYS A 31 5.19 6.32 -22.46
N VAL A 32 4.07 5.77 -22.90
CA VAL A 32 3.59 4.43 -22.50
C VAL A 32 4.60 3.35 -22.89
N SER A 33 5.23 3.46 -24.07
CA SER A 33 6.27 2.52 -24.53
C SER A 33 7.51 2.54 -23.62
N VAL A 34 8.00 3.72 -23.24
CA VAL A 34 9.15 3.88 -22.35
C VAL A 34 8.86 3.34 -20.95
N ALA A 35 7.65 3.54 -20.45
CA ALA A 35 7.21 2.97 -19.17
C ALA A 35 7.27 1.44 -19.14
N ILE A 36 6.78 0.81 -20.21
CA ILE A 36 6.85 -0.64 -20.37
C ILE A 36 8.31 -1.10 -20.43
N ALA A 37 9.18 -0.34 -21.09
CA ALA A 37 10.61 -0.63 -21.11
C ALA A 37 11.24 -0.53 -19.71
N ALA A 38 10.93 0.49 -18.92
CA ALA A 38 11.43 0.64 -17.55
C ALA A 38 10.98 -0.52 -16.64
N MET A 39 9.73 -0.97 -16.75
CA MET A 39 9.24 -2.12 -15.97
C MET A 39 9.84 -3.45 -16.45
N LYS A 40 10.13 -3.60 -17.75
CA LYS A 40 10.89 -4.75 -18.25
C LYS A 40 12.32 -4.75 -17.72
N ALA A 41 12.99 -3.59 -17.77
CA ALA A 41 14.33 -3.41 -17.23
C ALA A 41 14.38 -3.69 -15.72
N PHE A 42 13.34 -3.29 -14.96
CA PHE A 42 13.20 -3.65 -13.55
C PHE A 42 13.17 -5.18 -13.35
N ALA A 43 12.34 -5.89 -14.13
CA ALA A 43 12.24 -7.34 -14.05
C ALA A 43 13.55 -8.04 -14.45
N GLU A 44 14.20 -7.55 -15.51
CA GLU A 44 15.48 -8.07 -15.99
C GLU A 44 16.62 -7.85 -14.99
N GLN A 45 16.73 -6.65 -14.42
CA GLN A 45 17.68 -6.35 -13.35
C GLN A 45 17.44 -7.23 -12.13
N THR A 46 16.18 -7.48 -11.77
CA THR A 46 15.85 -8.36 -10.65
C THR A 46 16.23 -9.82 -10.92
N ASN A 47 16.02 -10.31 -12.14
CA ASN A 47 16.50 -11.64 -12.55
C ASN A 47 18.03 -11.73 -12.51
N ILE A 48 18.74 -10.70 -13.01
CA ILE A 48 20.21 -10.65 -13.01
C ILE A 48 20.77 -10.68 -11.59
N LEU A 49 20.18 -9.91 -10.67
CA LEU A 49 20.55 -9.95 -9.25
C LEU A 49 20.24 -11.31 -8.63
N GLY A 50 19.13 -11.93 -9.05
CA GLY A 50 18.63 -13.17 -8.49
C GLY A 50 18.26 -13.03 -7.00
N LEU A 51 17.88 -14.16 -6.41
CA LEU A 51 17.51 -14.21 -4.99
C LEU A 51 18.65 -13.71 -4.09
N GLU A 52 19.87 -14.19 -4.31
CA GLU A 52 21.02 -13.83 -3.47
C GLU A 52 21.42 -12.35 -3.59
N GLY A 53 21.44 -11.79 -4.80
CA GLY A 53 21.73 -10.37 -4.99
C GLY A 53 20.69 -9.45 -4.35
N LEU A 54 19.40 -9.85 -4.36
CA LEU A 54 18.36 -9.14 -3.62
C LEU A 54 18.57 -9.21 -2.11
N ARG A 55 18.89 -10.39 -1.57
CA ARG A 55 19.20 -10.57 -0.15
C ARG A 55 20.38 -9.67 0.28
N ASN A 56 21.45 -9.67 -0.51
CA ASN A 56 22.60 -8.78 -0.30
C ASN A 56 22.21 -7.30 -0.37
N SER A 57 21.31 -6.91 -1.27
CA SER A 57 20.79 -5.54 -1.34
C SER A 57 20.02 -5.15 -0.09
N PHE A 58 19.22 -6.06 0.47
CA PHE A 58 18.53 -5.84 1.73
C PHE A 58 19.49 -5.77 2.92
N CYS A 59 20.52 -6.63 2.98
CA CYS A 59 21.57 -6.55 3.99
C CYS A 59 22.26 -5.17 3.97
N LYS A 60 22.61 -4.66 2.78
CA LYS A 60 23.16 -3.30 2.63
C LYS A 60 22.19 -2.24 3.13
N LEU A 61 20.89 -2.35 2.82
CA LEU A 61 19.86 -1.43 3.30
C LEU A 61 19.70 -1.46 4.83
N GLN A 62 19.84 -2.63 5.46
CA GLN A 62 19.83 -2.77 6.93
C GLN A 62 21.07 -2.18 7.59
N ALA A 63 22.22 -2.27 6.92
CA ALA A 63 23.47 -1.67 7.38
C ALA A 63 23.52 -0.15 7.20
N ARG A 64 22.62 0.44 6.39
CA ARG A 64 22.50 1.90 6.29
C ARG A 64 22.03 2.43 7.65
N GLY A 65 22.67 3.51 8.12
CA GLY A 65 22.33 4.17 9.38
C GLY A 65 20.93 4.80 9.41
N PRO A 66 20.61 5.64 10.41
CA PRO A 66 19.34 6.37 10.43
C PRO A 66 19.22 7.29 9.20
N HIS A 67 18.00 7.45 8.69
CA HIS A 67 17.71 8.36 7.59
C HIS A 67 16.44 9.16 7.84
N PRO A 68 16.47 10.51 7.68
CA PRO A 68 17.67 11.34 7.56
C PRO A 68 18.65 11.18 8.75
N HIS A 69 19.88 11.69 8.64
CA HIS A 69 20.89 11.53 9.70
C HIS A 69 20.47 12.19 11.02
N ASP A 70 19.59 13.20 10.96
CA ASP A 70 19.11 13.99 12.10
C ASP A 70 17.75 13.50 12.65
N LEU A 71 17.46 12.19 12.57
CA LEU A 71 16.22 11.66 13.12
C LEU A 71 16.15 11.81 14.65
N THR A 72 15.17 12.58 15.12
CA THR A 72 14.83 12.73 16.54
C THR A 72 13.61 11.87 16.91
N PHE A 73 13.53 11.48 18.18
CA PHE A 73 12.43 10.68 18.76
C PHE A 73 12.18 11.06 20.23
N ASN A 74 12.37 12.33 20.56
CA ASN A 74 12.27 12.86 21.91
C ASN A 74 10.86 12.69 22.48
N ALA A 75 9.81 12.81 21.65
CA ALA A 75 8.45 12.58 22.10
C ALA A 75 8.23 11.13 22.57
N GLN A 76 8.87 10.15 21.91
CA GLN A 76 8.86 8.76 22.35
C GLN A 76 9.60 8.56 23.68
N LYS A 77 10.76 9.23 23.87
CA LYS A 77 11.57 9.10 25.10
C LYS A 77 10.78 9.47 26.35
N VAL A 78 9.90 10.47 26.26
CA VAL A 78 9.03 10.88 27.39
C VAL A 78 7.72 10.09 27.48
N ASN A 79 7.28 9.44 26.39
CA ASN A 79 6.02 8.67 26.33
C ASN A 79 6.25 7.15 26.20
N ARG A 80 7.29 6.59 26.85
CA ARG A 80 7.67 5.17 26.70
C ARG A 80 6.54 4.18 27.02
N THR A 81 5.66 4.51 27.97
CA THR A 81 4.54 3.65 28.38
C THR A 81 3.43 3.54 27.31
N LYS A 82 3.40 4.46 26.35
CA LYS A 82 2.51 4.43 25.17
C LYS A 82 3.12 3.64 23.99
N CYS A 83 4.33 3.08 24.14
CA CYS A 83 5.05 2.38 23.07
C CYS A 83 5.00 0.87 23.28
N ARG A 84 4.54 0.11 22.28
CA ARG A 84 4.48 -1.36 22.36
C ARG A 84 5.86 -2.01 22.36
N TYR A 85 6.79 -1.44 21.60
CA TYR A 85 8.16 -1.90 21.49
C TYR A 85 9.09 -0.69 21.64
N HIS A 86 9.99 -0.73 22.61
CA HIS A 86 10.87 0.42 22.91
C HIS A 86 11.97 0.62 21.87
N ASP A 87 12.35 -0.44 21.15
CA ASP A 87 13.34 -0.44 20.08
C ASP A 87 12.78 -0.01 18.72
N ILE A 88 11.47 0.23 18.64
CA ILE A 88 10.81 0.74 17.43
C ILE A 88 10.61 2.25 17.59
N ILE A 89 11.33 3.00 16.77
CA ILE A 89 11.42 4.45 16.88
C ILE A 89 10.18 5.12 16.25
N CYS A 90 9.55 6.04 16.97
CA CYS A 90 8.57 7.00 16.44
C CYS A 90 9.29 8.31 16.13
N LEU A 91 9.39 8.66 14.84
CA LEU A 91 10.16 9.83 14.40
C LEU A 91 9.40 11.12 14.70
N ASP A 92 10.06 12.11 15.32
CA ASP A 92 9.40 13.36 15.71
C ASP A 92 8.91 14.15 14.48
N ASN A 93 9.71 14.21 13.41
CA ASN A 93 9.43 15.04 12.22
C ASN A 93 8.16 14.64 11.46
N THR A 94 7.72 13.39 11.59
CA THR A 94 6.58 12.85 10.85
C THR A 94 5.53 12.23 11.76
N ARG A 95 5.66 12.34 13.09
CA ARG A 95 4.68 11.75 14.00
C ARG A 95 3.33 12.42 13.83
N VAL A 96 2.28 11.67 14.13
CA VAL A 96 0.94 12.23 14.28
C VAL A 96 0.86 12.93 15.63
N PHE A 97 0.41 14.18 15.63
CA PHE A 97 0.17 14.97 16.85
C PHE A 97 -1.30 14.83 17.25
N LEU A 98 -1.56 14.31 18.44
CA LEU A 98 -2.93 14.30 18.98
C LEU A 98 -3.31 15.71 19.40
N LYS A 99 -4.48 16.17 18.98
CA LYS A 99 -5.02 17.45 19.41
C LYS A 99 -5.51 17.34 20.86
N PRO A 100 -5.47 18.45 21.64
CA PRO A 100 -6.10 18.52 22.95
C PRO A 100 -7.51 17.92 22.95
N TRP A 101 -7.80 17.08 23.94
CA TRP A 101 -9.08 16.41 24.10
C TRP A 101 -9.60 16.61 25.52
N PRO A 102 -10.92 16.65 25.78
CA PRO A 102 -11.45 16.97 27.11
C PRO A 102 -10.84 16.15 28.26
N GLU A 103 -10.53 14.87 28.02
CA GLU A 103 -10.00 13.94 29.02
C GLU A 103 -8.48 13.73 28.94
N ASP A 104 -7.81 14.22 27.89
CA ASP A 104 -6.37 14.02 27.69
C ASP A 104 -5.74 15.18 26.90
N GLN A 105 -4.72 15.80 27.50
CA GLN A 105 -3.97 16.91 26.90
C GLN A 105 -2.67 16.46 26.23
N GLY A 106 -2.27 15.19 26.40
CA GLY A 106 -1.08 14.63 25.78
C GLY A 106 -1.21 14.55 24.27
N ASP A 107 -0.13 14.85 23.55
CA ASP A 107 -0.10 14.96 22.08
C ASP A 107 0.50 13.72 21.39
N PHE A 108 0.92 12.71 22.16
CA PHE A 108 1.69 11.58 21.65
C PHE A 108 0.83 10.36 21.35
N ILE A 109 0.99 9.86 20.12
CA ILE A 109 0.67 8.50 19.69
C ILE A 109 1.86 7.94 18.90
N HIS A 110 2.12 6.64 18.98
CA HIS A 110 3.18 5.98 18.21
C HIS A 110 2.71 5.72 16.76
N ALA A 111 2.54 6.80 16.00
CA ALA A 111 2.10 6.81 14.63
C ALA A 111 2.89 7.85 13.83
N ASN A 112 3.19 7.56 12.57
CA ASN A 112 3.80 8.49 11.64
C ASN A 112 3.00 8.60 10.35
N TRP A 113 2.98 9.80 9.78
CA TRP A 113 2.52 10.06 8.44
C TRP A 113 3.48 9.46 7.41
N ILE A 114 2.92 8.90 6.34
CA ILE A 114 3.63 8.60 5.10
C ILE A 114 3.01 9.43 3.98
N ASN A 115 3.80 10.36 3.46
CA ASN A 115 3.47 11.24 2.36
C ASN A 115 4.34 10.90 1.14
N SER A 116 3.75 11.04 -0.04
CA SER A 116 4.44 10.91 -1.32
C SER A 116 3.56 11.52 -2.41
N GLU A 117 4.18 12.14 -3.42
CA GLU A 117 3.48 12.65 -4.61
C GLU A 117 2.78 11.55 -5.41
N LEU A 118 3.15 10.28 -5.18
CA LEU A 118 2.51 9.12 -5.81
C LEU A 118 1.17 8.73 -5.14
N LEU A 119 0.92 9.22 -3.93
CA LEU A 119 -0.29 8.91 -3.16
C LEU A 119 -1.33 10.02 -3.34
N ASP A 120 -2.56 9.64 -3.65
CA ASP A 120 -3.68 10.58 -3.73
C ASP A 120 -4.07 11.12 -2.33
N CYS A 121 -3.88 10.28 -1.30
CA CYS A 121 -4.10 10.60 0.11
C CYS A 121 -3.01 9.95 0.95
N PRO A 122 -2.56 10.61 2.04
CA PRO A 122 -1.48 10.08 2.87
C PRO A 122 -1.90 8.86 3.68
N PHE A 123 -0.92 8.08 4.13
CA PHE A 123 -1.15 7.01 5.10
C PHE A 123 -0.71 7.41 6.50
N ILE A 124 -1.39 6.85 7.49
CA ILE A 124 -0.94 6.87 8.88
C ILE A 124 -0.47 5.46 9.24
N CYS A 125 0.83 5.29 9.43
CA CYS A 125 1.42 4.04 9.87
C CYS A 125 1.60 4.06 11.38
N THR A 126 0.93 3.15 12.09
CA THR A 126 0.89 3.15 13.56
C THR A 126 1.15 1.76 14.13
N GLN A 127 1.59 1.69 15.39
CA GLN A 127 1.63 0.42 16.12
C GLN A 127 0.21 -0.11 16.37
N GLY A 128 0.08 -1.41 16.59
CA GLY A 128 -1.15 -1.99 17.12
C GLY A 128 -1.41 -1.42 18.52
N PRO A 129 -2.58 -0.81 18.77
CA PRO A 129 -2.89 -0.16 20.05
C PRO A 129 -2.61 -1.06 21.25
N LEU A 130 -2.13 -0.49 22.34
CA LEU A 130 -2.12 -1.10 23.66
C LEU A 130 -3.49 -0.83 24.32
N ASN A 131 -3.84 -1.59 25.36
CA ASN A 131 -5.11 -1.37 26.06
C ASN A 131 -5.25 0.09 26.52
N GLN A 132 -4.18 0.66 27.07
CA GLN A 132 -4.13 2.06 27.53
C GLN A 132 -4.05 3.10 26.40
N THR A 133 -3.76 2.71 25.16
CA THR A 133 -3.67 3.64 24.02
C THR A 133 -4.82 3.48 23.02
N CYS A 134 -5.85 2.69 23.33
CA CYS A 134 -7.04 2.57 22.48
C CYS A 134 -7.76 3.92 22.34
N GLY A 135 -7.82 4.73 23.41
CA GLY A 135 -8.37 6.08 23.38
C GLY A 135 -7.59 7.02 22.47
N ASP A 136 -6.26 7.05 22.62
CA ASP A 136 -5.37 7.80 21.73
C ASP A 136 -5.55 7.41 20.26
N PHE A 137 -5.69 6.10 19.98
CA PHE A 137 -5.91 5.60 18.62
C PHE A 137 -7.24 6.08 18.04
N TRP A 138 -8.35 6.00 18.77
CA TRP A 138 -9.64 6.49 18.27
C TRP A 138 -9.71 8.02 18.19
N ARG A 139 -9.02 8.73 19.09
CA ARG A 139 -8.83 10.18 18.99
C ARG A 139 -8.11 10.54 17.69
N MET A 140 -7.02 9.85 17.35
CA MET A 140 -6.32 10.01 16.08
C MET A 140 -7.26 9.76 14.88
N VAL A 141 -7.95 8.62 14.86
CA VAL A 141 -8.88 8.25 13.78
C VAL A 141 -9.96 9.32 13.58
N TRP A 142 -10.51 9.84 14.69
CA TRP A 142 -11.54 10.88 14.63
C TRP A 142 -10.98 12.23 14.17
N GLN A 143 -9.87 12.71 14.75
CA GLN A 143 -9.35 14.04 14.42
C GLN A 143 -8.84 14.13 12.97
N GLU A 144 -8.31 13.02 12.42
CA GLU A 144 -7.77 12.95 11.05
C GLU A 144 -8.84 12.55 10.02
N ASN A 145 -10.11 12.45 10.43
CA ASN A 145 -11.24 12.10 9.58
C ASN A 145 -11.01 10.81 8.77
N VAL A 146 -10.46 9.78 9.42
CA VAL A 146 -10.14 8.51 8.78
C VAL A 146 -11.42 7.73 8.46
N GLU A 147 -11.53 7.22 7.23
CA GLU A 147 -12.66 6.38 6.79
C GLU A 147 -12.28 4.91 6.56
N LEU A 148 -10.99 4.58 6.63
CA LEU A 148 -10.46 3.23 6.46
C LEU A 148 -9.33 2.93 7.43
N ILE A 149 -9.48 1.79 8.11
CA ILE A 149 -8.41 1.15 8.87
C ILE A 149 -8.07 -0.18 8.19
N ILE A 150 -6.79 -0.39 7.90
CA ILE A 150 -6.23 -1.66 7.43
C ILE A 150 -5.36 -2.24 8.55
N MET A 151 -5.88 -3.27 9.20
CA MET A 151 -5.20 -4.04 10.24
C MET A 151 -4.58 -5.31 9.65
N LEU A 152 -3.27 -5.45 9.79
CA LEU A 152 -2.48 -6.51 9.14
C LEU A 152 -2.03 -7.61 10.12
N CYS A 153 -2.69 -7.75 11.27
CA CYS A 153 -2.37 -8.77 12.26
C CYS A 153 -3.61 -9.23 13.02
N ARG A 154 -3.50 -10.37 13.71
CA ARG A 154 -4.44 -10.74 14.77
C ARG A 154 -4.06 -10.04 16.07
N THR A 155 -4.99 -9.97 17.03
CA THR A 155 -4.71 -9.46 18.37
C THR A 155 -3.74 -10.35 19.13
N LEU A 156 -3.83 -11.66 18.90
CA LEU A 156 -2.95 -12.70 19.43
C LEU A 156 -2.37 -13.54 18.28
N GLU A 157 -1.05 -13.70 18.25
CA GLU A 157 -0.34 -14.57 17.29
C GLU A 157 0.75 -15.32 18.05
N GLU A 158 0.85 -16.64 17.87
CA GLU A 158 1.85 -17.48 18.56
C GLU A 158 1.89 -17.24 20.08
N ASN A 159 0.70 -17.12 20.70
CA ASN A 159 0.52 -16.81 22.14
C ASN A 159 1.12 -15.47 22.59
N ARG A 160 1.40 -14.54 21.67
CA ARG A 160 1.89 -13.20 21.97
C ARG A 160 0.87 -12.14 21.60
N ASN A 161 0.62 -11.21 22.52
CA ASN A 161 -0.25 -10.06 22.28
C ASN A 161 0.38 -9.12 21.27
N LYS A 162 -0.23 -9.02 20.09
CA LYS A 162 0.22 -8.19 18.97
C LYS A 162 -0.52 -6.86 18.88
N CYS A 163 -1.78 -6.82 19.29
CA CYS A 163 -2.66 -5.67 19.23
C CYS A 163 -3.78 -5.81 20.27
N ALA A 164 -4.19 -4.72 20.91
CA ALA A 164 -5.40 -4.71 21.73
C ALA A 164 -6.66 -4.86 20.86
N GLN A 165 -7.73 -5.36 21.45
CA GLN A 165 -9.05 -5.42 20.83
C GLN A 165 -9.70 -4.03 20.92
N TYR A 166 -9.31 -3.11 20.04
CA TYR A 166 -9.77 -1.72 20.08
C TYR A 166 -11.10 -1.48 19.36
N TRP A 167 -11.66 -2.49 18.67
CA TRP A 167 -12.93 -2.38 17.94
C TRP A 167 -13.93 -3.45 18.43
N PRO A 168 -15.25 -3.22 18.29
CA PRO A 168 -16.27 -4.22 18.62
C PRO A 168 -16.15 -5.48 17.75
N LEU A 169 -16.25 -6.66 18.38
CA LEU A 169 -16.11 -7.95 17.72
C LEU A 169 -17.41 -8.45 17.09
N ASN A 170 -18.55 -8.08 17.67
CA ASN A 170 -19.85 -8.60 17.28
C ASN A 170 -20.73 -7.50 16.70
N GLN A 171 -21.54 -7.83 15.69
CA GLN A 171 -22.50 -6.88 15.15
C GLN A 171 -23.43 -6.37 16.26
N GLY A 172 -23.67 -5.06 16.27
CA GLY A 172 -24.43 -4.38 17.31
C GLY A 172 -23.63 -4.01 18.56
N GLN A 173 -22.46 -4.63 18.79
CA GLN A 173 -21.60 -4.28 19.93
C GLN A 173 -21.06 -2.86 19.81
N VAL A 174 -20.95 -2.21 20.97
CA VAL A 174 -20.47 -0.84 21.12
C VAL A 174 -19.28 -0.84 22.07
N LEU A 175 -18.22 -0.11 21.70
CA LEU A 175 -17.13 0.29 22.59
C LEU A 175 -17.09 1.81 22.67
N THR A 176 -16.60 2.35 23.79
CA THR A 176 -16.45 3.80 23.98
C THR A 176 -15.05 4.10 24.47
N PHE A 177 -14.39 5.06 23.81
CA PHE A 177 -13.09 5.57 24.23
C PHE A 177 -13.05 7.10 24.07
N CYS A 178 -12.63 7.82 25.11
CA CYS A 178 -12.53 9.29 25.09
C CYS A 178 -13.84 9.98 24.61
N GLY A 179 -14.99 9.44 25.02
CA GLY A 179 -16.32 9.88 24.59
C GLY A 179 -16.72 9.52 23.15
N ILE A 180 -15.83 8.92 22.36
CA ILE A 180 -16.11 8.43 21.01
C ILE A 180 -16.73 7.05 21.12
N THR A 181 -17.95 6.91 20.62
CA THR A 181 -18.68 5.65 20.56
C THR A 181 -18.40 4.95 19.22
N ILE A 182 -17.98 3.69 19.26
CA ILE A 182 -17.67 2.86 18.10
C ILE A 182 -18.64 1.67 18.08
N ARG A 183 -19.57 1.67 17.14
CA ARG A 183 -20.55 0.60 16.96
C ARG A 183 -20.23 -0.23 15.73
N ALA A 184 -20.23 -1.56 15.87
CA ALA A 184 -20.25 -2.47 14.73
C ALA A 184 -21.65 -2.49 14.09
N VAL A 185 -21.77 -1.93 12.90
CA VAL A 185 -23.03 -1.93 12.12
C VAL A 185 -23.19 -3.24 11.37
N GLU A 186 -22.11 -3.72 10.77
CA GLU A 186 -22.09 -4.94 9.98
C GLU A 186 -20.72 -5.61 10.13
N LYS A 187 -20.71 -6.94 10.12
CA LYS A 187 -19.48 -7.74 10.12
C LYS A 187 -19.55 -8.78 9.03
N ARG A 188 -18.53 -8.83 8.16
CA ARG A 188 -18.37 -9.79 7.07
C ARG A 188 -17.09 -10.58 7.28
N THR A 189 -17.22 -11.89 7.52
CA THR A 189 -16.08 -12.81 7.74
C THR A 189 -16.17 -14.06 6.85
N SER A 190 -16.88 -13.97 5.74
CA SER A 190 -17.00 -15.07 4.77
C SER A 190 -15.70 -15.26 3.96
N ASP A 191 -14.92 -14.19 3.79
CA ASP A 191 -13.58 -14.27 3.20
C ASP A 191 -12.58 -14.77 4.27
N PRO A 192 -11.85 -15.86 4.00
CA PRO A 192 -10.94 -16.48 4.97
C PRO A 192 -9.66 -15.67 5.20
N ASP A 193 -9.35 -14.73 4.31
CA ASP A 193 -8.15 -13.91 4.35
C ASP A 193 -8.41 -12.54 4.95
N VAL A 194 -9.55 -11.92 4.63
CA VAL A 194 -9.88 -10.55 5.06
C VAL A 194 -11.25 -10.51 5.74
N HIS A 195 -11.25 -10.11 7.00
CA HIS A 195 -12.48 -9.75 7.71
C HIS A 195 -12.77 -8.26 7.55
N CYS A 196 -14.03 -7.92 7.31
CA CYS A 196 -14.50 -6.55 7.20
C CYS A 196 -15.50 -6.26 8.32
N THR A 197 -15.33 -5.14 9.00
CA THR A 197 -16.33 -4.60 9.94
C THR A 197 -16.68 -3.18 9.53
N ALA A 198 -17.95 -2.92 9.24
CA ALA A 198 -18.47 -1.57 9.05
C ALA A 198 -18.73 -0.97 10.44
N LEU A 199 -18.04 0.11 10.75
CA LEU A 199 -18.11 0.82 12.01
C LEU A 199 -18.85 2.14 11.83
N LEU A 200 -19.62 2.53 12.84
CA LEU A 200 -20.19 3.87 12.95
C LEU A 200 -19.62 4.55 14.18
N LEU A 201 -18.81 5.57 13.94
CA LEU A 201 -18.24 6.42 14.98
C LEU A 201 -19.24 7.51 15.33
N THR A 202 -19.43 7.79 16.61
CA THR A 202 -20.28 8.88 17.09
C THR A 202 -19.57 9.67 18.18
N TYR A 203 -19.49 10.99 18.03
CA TYR A 203 -18.96 11.90 19.04
C TYR A 203 -19.61 13.28 18.91
N ARG A 204 -20.09 13.83 20.03
CA ARG A 204 -20.76 15.14 20.12
C ARG A 204 -21.83 15.36 19.04
N GLY A 205 -22.67 14.34 18.82
CA GLY A 205 -23.77 14.38 17.84
C GLY A 205 -23.37 14.11 16.38
N ALA A 206 -22.09 14.24 16.02
CA ALA A 206 -21.60 13.89 14.69
C ALA A 206 -21.45 12.36 14.56
N ARG A 207 -21.79 11.83 13.37
CA ARG A 207 -21.71 10.40 13.05
C ARG A 207 -20.86 10.22 11.79
N ARG A 208 -19.89 9.30 11.82
CA ARG A 208 -18.98 9.03 10.70
C ARG A 208 -18.87 7.53 10.42
N PRO A 209 -19.17 7.07 9.20
CA PRO A 209 -18.93 5.68 8.83
C PRO A 209 -17.43 5.43 8.68
N LEU A 210 -16.97 4.25 9.08
CA LEU A 210 -15.59 3.81 8.92
C LEU A 210 -15.57 2.33 8.54
N ALA A 211 -14.76 1.97 7.55
CA ALA A 211 -14.49 0.58 7.24
C ALA A 211 -13.25 0.09 7.97
N HIS A 212 -13.36 -1.04 8.66
CA HIS A 212 -12.23 -1.71 9.30
C HIS A 212 -11.97 -3.04 8.59
N TYR A 213 -10.83 -3.14 7.92
CA TYR A 213 -10.39 -4.35 7.24
C TYR A 213 -9.26 -4.99 8.03
N GLN A 214 -9.45 -6.25 8.41
CA GLN A 214 -8.45 -7.05 9.08
C GLN A 214 -7.98 -8.19 8.16
N TRP A 215 -6.74 -8.11 7.71
CA TRP A 215 -6.09 -9.24 7.04
C TRP A 215 -5.63 -10.25 8.09
N VAL A 216 -6.39 -11.34 8.21
CA VAL A 216 -6.19 -12.37 9.24
C VAL A 216 -5.25 -13.50 8.81
N SER A 217 -5.06 -13.72 7.51
CA SER A 217 -4.20 -14.79 7.01
C SER A 217 -2.72 -14.42 6.83
N TRP A 218 -2.31 -13.17 7.11
CA TRP A 218 -0.89 -12.80 7.07
C TRP A 218 -0.15 -13.39 8.29
N PRO A 219 0.80 -14.34 8.09
CA PRO A 219 1.51 -15.00 9.18
C PRO A 219 2.47 -14.06 9.93
N ASP A 220 2.77 -14.41 11.19
CA ASP A 220 3.81 -13.70 11.93
C ASP A 220 5.21 -13.99 11.39
N ARG A 221 6.04 -12.94 11.34
CA ARG A 221 7.43 -12.96 10.86
C ARG A 221 7.67 -13.44 9.42
N PHE A 222 6.63 -13.80 8.67
CA PHE A 222 6.73 -14.22 7.27
C PHE A 222 5.82 -13.39 6.37
N VAL A 223 5.57 -13.88 5.16
CA VAL A 223 4.72 -13.25 4.14
C VAL A 223 3.56 -14.16 3.75
N PRO A 224 2.43 -13.60 3.29
CA PRO A 224 1.23 -14.40 3.02
C PRO A 224 1.37 -15.18 1.70
N SER A 225 0.62 -16.27 1.60
CA SER A 225 0.50 -17.05 0.36
C SER A 225 -0.39 -16.36 -0.67
N GLN A 226 -1.26 -15.45 -0.22
CA GLN A 226 -2.19 -14.70 -1.04
C GLN A 226 -1.47 -13.53 -1.73
N LEU A 227 -1.63 -13.45 -3.05
CA LEU A 227 -0.98 -12.41 -3.85
C LEU A 227 -1.92 -11.26 -4.24
N THR A 228 -3.24 -11.49 -4.20
CA THR A 228 -4.26 -10.50 -4.58
C THR A 228 -4.66 -9.57 -3.44
N VAL A 229 -4.67 -10.09 -2.20
CA VAL A 229 -5.17 -9.38 -1.01
C VAL A 229 -4.51 -8.01 -0.79
N PRO A 230 -3.17 -7.82 -0.92
CA PRO A 230 -2.58 -6.49 -0.78
C PRO A 230 -3.23 -5.46 -1.71
N TYR A 231 -3.44 -5.84 -2.97
CA TYR A 231 -3.98 -4.97 -3.99
C TYR A 231 -5.47 -4.68 -3.79
N THR A 232 -6.24 -5.64 -3.27
CA THR A 232 -7.63 -5.43 -2.88
C THR A 232 -7.74 -4.38 -1.77
N LEU A 233 -6.95 -4.53 -0.70
CA LEU A 233 -6.93 -3.59 0.42
C LEU A 233 -6.50 -2.19 -0.02
N LEU A 234 -5.44 -2.11 -0.84
CA LEU A 234 -4.95 -0.86 -1.40
C LEU A 234 -5.95 -0.22 -2.37
N SER A 235 -6.73 -1.02 -3.11
CA SER A 235 -7.82 -0.49 -3.94
C SER A 235 -8.89 0.20 -3.12
N SER A 236 -9.19 -0.33 -1.94
CA SER A 236 -10.12 0.31 -1.02
C SER A 236 -9.56 1.60 -0.43
N ALA A 237 -8.24 1.68 -0.17
CA ALA A 237 -7.60 2.93 0.23
C ALA A 237 -7.70 3.99 -0.87
N ARG A 238 -7.39 3.64 -2.13
CA ARG A 238 -7.50 4.54 -3.29
C ARG A 238 -8.91 5.06 -3.57
N ALA A 239 -9.93 4.32 -3.16
CA ALA A 239 -11.33 4.73 -3.33
C ALA A 239 -11.76 5.87 -2.37
N ARG A 240 -10.90 6.27 -1.43
CA ARG A 240 -11.20 7.28 -0.40
C ARG A 240 -10.40 8.56 -0.63
N LYS A 241 -10.93 9.66 -0.10
CA LYS A 241 -10.31 11.00 -0.15
C LYS A 241 -9.79 11.47 1.21
N THR A 242 -9.69 10.54 2.16
CA THR A 242 -9.23 10.75 3.52
C THR A 242 -8.02 9.86 3.79
N PRO A 243 -7.19 10.18 4.81
CA PRO A 243 -6.07 9.33 5.19
C PRO A 243 -6.52 7.91 5.54
N THR A 244 -5.72 6.92 5.14
CA THR A 244 -5.92 5.53 5.56
C THR A 244 -4.95 5.19 6.69
N VAL A 245 -5.49 4.64 7.79
CA VAL A 245 -4.67 4.09 8.86
C VAL A 245 -4.26 2.67 8.49
N ILE A 246 -2.96 2.39 8.49
CA ILE A 246 -2.43 1.05 8.26
C ILE A 246 -1.60 0.65 9.47
N HIS A 247 -1.91 -0.49 10.07
CA HIS A 247 -1.16 -0.98 11.22
C HIS A 247 -0.99 -2.50 11.22
N CYS A 248 0.03 -2.96 11.93
CA CYS A 248 0.20 -4.35 12.32
C CYS A 248 0.42 -4.40 13.84
N SER A 249 1.44 -5.12 14.31
CA SER A 249 1.85 -5.05 15.71
C SER A 249 2.77 -3.85 15.98
N ALA A 250 3.95 -3.79 15.35
CA ALA A 250 4.87 -2.66 15.51
C ALA A 250 4.59 -1.49 14.55
N GLY A 251 3.78 -1.72 13.51
CA GLY A 251 3.50 -0.70 12.49
C GLY A 251 4.67 -0.42 11.55
N ILE A 252 5.53 -1.41 11.30
CA ILE A 252 6.74 -1.26 10.45
C ILE A 252 6.91 -2.37 9.40
N GLY A 253 6.76 -3.66 9.78
CA GLY A 253 7.03 -4.79 8.89
C GLY A 253 5.95 -4.96 7.82
N ARG A 254 4.84 -5.65 8.16
CA ARG A 254 3.68 -5.83 7.27
C ARG A 254 3.11 -4.48 6.78
N THR A 255 3.02 -3.50 7.68
CA THR A 255 2.60 -2.13 7.37
C THR A 255 3.48 -1.49 6.30
N GLY A 256 4.80 -1.45 6.51
CA GLY A 256 5.74 -0.89 5.53
C GLY A 256 5.75 -1.67 4.21
N THR A 257 5.55 -2.99 4.27
CA THR A 257 5.42 -3.84 3.08
C THR A 257 4.24 -3.39 2.22
N LEU A 258 3.07 -3.16 2.82
CA LEU A 258 1.87 -2.72 2.10
C LEU A 258 2.04 -1.30 1.53
N VAL A 259 2.67 -0.39 2.29
CA VAL A 259 2.96 0.98 1.84
C VAL A 259 3.90 0.97 0.64
N VAL A 260 4.98 0.20 0.68
CA VAL A 260 5.96 0.11 -0.42
C VAL A 260 5.33 -0.52 -1.66
N LEU A 261 4.48 -1.53 -1.49
CA LEU A 261 3.69 -2.10 -2.59
C LEU A 261 2.76 -1.06 -3.23
N GLU A 262 2.13 -0.18 -2.45
CA GLU A 262 1.35 0.92 -3.00
C GLU A 262 2.23 1.88 -3.79
N LEU A 263 3.33 2.35 -3.20
CA LEU A 263 4.23 3.28 -3.88
C LEU A 263 4.75 2.70 -5.19
N LEU A 264 5.16 1.43 -5.22
CA LEU A 264 5.55 0.73 -6.45
C LEU A 264 4.39 0.60 -7.44
N SER A 265 3.20 0.25 -6.97
CA SER A 265 2.00 0.14 -7.82
C SER A 265 1.62 1.47 -8.44
N ARG A 266 1.79 2.55 -7.68
CA ARG A 266 1.56 3.91 -8.13
C ARG A 266 2.64 4.39 -9.08
N GLN A 267 3.89 4.06 -8.80
CA GLN A 267 5.03 4.35 -9.67
C GLN A 267 4.90 3.62 -11.00
N GLU A 268 4.46 2.35 -11.01
CA GLU A 268 4.14 1.62 -12.24
C GLU A 268 3.09 2.36 -13.07
N ASN A 269 1.98 2.77 -12.46
CA ASN A 269 0.96 3.56 -13.14
C ASN A 269 1.50 4.92 -13.59
N TYR A 270 2.32 5.58 -12.78
CA TYR A 270 2.92 6.88 -13.07
C TYR A 270 3.92 6.80 -14.23
N PHE A 271 4.70 5.71 -14.31
CA PHE A 271 5.50 5.37 -15.47
C PHE A 271 4.58 5.20 -16.68
N ARG A 272 3.58 4.32 -16.59
CA ARG A 272 2.61 4.07 -17.68
C ARG A 272 1.93 5.37 -18.14
N THR A 273 1.72 6.33 -17.23
CA THR A 273 0.95 7.56 -17.42
C THR A 273 1.82 8.82 -17.32
N LEU A 274 3.02 8.85 -17.89
CA LEU A 274 3.68 10.08 -18.40
C LEU A 274 4.87 10.71 -17.64
N LEU A 275 5.30 10.36 -16.42
CA LEU A 275 6.03 11.37 -15.64
C LEU A 275 7.46 11.09 -15.03
N SER A 276 7.96 9.86 -14.80
CA SER A 276 9.33 9.69 -14.22
C SER A 276 10.35 8.78 -14.93
N CYS A 277 10.00 8.02 -15.97
CA CYS A 277 10.90 7.20 -16.84
C CYS A 277 12.15 6.52 -16.23
N ARG A 278 12.23 6.34 -14.92
CA ARG A 278 13.34 5.76 -14.16
C ARG A 278 13.04 4.30 -13.84
N ILE A 279 14.05 3.47 -13.71
CA ILE A 279 13.83 2.10 -13.20
C ILE A 279 13.50 2.22 -11.71
N PRO A 280 12.38 1.66 -11.22
CA PRO A 280 12.06 1.69 -9.79
C PRO A 280 13.14 0.96 -8.99
N VAL A 281 13.74 1.65 -8.01
CA VAL A 281 14.74 1.08 -7.10
C VAL A 281 14.08 0.84 -5.74
N VAL A 282 13.71 -0.41 -5.47
CA VAL A 282 12.93 -0.79 -4.27
C VAL A 282 13.63 -0.36 -2.98
N THR A 283 14.95 -0.46 -2.91
CA THR A 283 15.72 -0.01 -1.72
C THR A 283 15.54 1.47 -1.44
N ASP A 284 15.48 2.31 -2.48
CA ASP A 284 15.35 3.77 -2.32
C ASP A 284 13.93 4.17 -1.93
N ILE A 285 12.93 3.43 -2.44
CA ILE A 285 11.53 3.58 -2.00
C ILE A 285 11.41 3.21 -0.53
N ILE A 286 11.95 2.05 -0.12
CA ILE A 286 11.95 1.66 1.30
C ILE A 286 12.70 2.69 2.14
N TRP A 287 13.81 3.21 1.65
CA TRP A 287 14.57 4.25 2.32
C TRP A 287 13.77 5.54 2.54
N SER A 288 13.02 5.97 1.52
CA SER A 288 12.06 7.08 1.60
C SER A 288 10.90 6.81 2.57
N VAL A 289 10.42 5.57 2.66
CA VAL A 289 9.43 5.21 3.70
C VAL A 289 10.09 5.22 5.08
N ARG A 290 11.35 4.77 5.20
CA ARG A 290 12.10 4.74 6.47
C ARG A 290 12.42 6.12 7.03
N SER A 291 12.51 7.16 6.20
CA SER A 291 12.60 8.55 6.68
C SER A 291 11.34 9.10 7.32
N GLN A 292 10.22 8.42 7.11
CA GLN A 292 8.93 8.82 7.65
C GLN A 292 8.44 7.84 8.72
N ARG A 293 8.74 6.55 8.58
CA ARG A 293 8.48 5.50 9.58
C ARG A 293 9.68 4.57 9.68
N SER A 294 10.46 4.76 10.73
CA SER A 294 11.72 4.03 10.95
C SER A 294 11.56 2.52 10.83
N ARG A 295 12.55 1.86 10.20
CA ARG A 295 12.62 0.40 10.01
C ARG A 295 11.43 -0.22 9.26
N ALA A 296 10.68 0.56 8.47
CA ALA A 296 9.70 0.02 7.53
C ALA A 296 10.30 -1.09 6.65
N VAL A 297 9.52 -2.15 6.41
CA VAL A 297 9.98 -3.44 5.83
C VAL A 297 11.08 -4.05 6.72
N GLN A 298 10.65 -4.94 7.61
CA GLN A 298 11.46 -5.33 8.76
C GLN A 298 12.41 -6.49 8.45
N ASN A 299 11.99 -7.45 7.62
CA ASN A 299 12.77 -8.66 7.33
C ASN A 299 12.93 -8.93 5.83
N GLU A 300 13.81 -9.89 5.54
CA GLU A 300 14.21 -10.27 4.19
C GLU A 300 13.03 -10.81 3.39
N GLU A 301 12.18 -11.61 4.03
CA GLU A 301 11.01 -12.23 3.42
C GLU A 301 10.04 -11.17 2.89
N GLN A 302 9.77 -10.12 3.67
CA GLN A 302 8.95 -8.98 3.25
C GLN A 302 9.57 -8.24 2.06
N TYR A 303 10.89 -8.03 2.09
CA TYR A 303 11.61 -7.39 0.99
C TYR A 303 11.50 -8.21 -0.30
N LEU A 304 11.75 -9.50 -0.24
CA LEU A 304 11.64 -10.40 -1.38
C LEU A 304 10.20 -10.50 -1.89
N TYR A 305 9.22 -10.52 -0.99
CA TYR A 305 7.80 -10.52 -1.33
C TYR A 305 7.37 -9.28 -2.11
N ILE A 306 7.93 -8.10 -1.79
CA ILE A 306 7.70 -6.88 -2.56
C ILE A 306 8.20 -7.04 -4.01
N HIS A 307 9.43 -7.54 -4.19
CA HIS A 307 9.98 -7.80 -5.53
C HIS A 307 9.14 -8.81 -6.30
N TYR A 308 8.79 -9.92 -5.64
CA TYR A 308 7.98 -10.99 -6.21
C TYR A 308 6.61 -10.52 -6.67
N LEU A 309 5.85 -9.83 -5.82
CA LEU A 309 4.56 -9.28 -6.19
C LEU A 309 4.65 -8.25 -7.31
N THR A 310 5.71 -7.44 -7.29
CA THR A 310 5.96 -6.44 -8.34
C THR A 310 6.20 -7.14 -9.68
N ILE A 311 7.08 -8.15 -9.72
CA ILE A 311 7.36 -8.92 -10.95
C ILE A 311 6.16 -9.74 -11.40
N GLN A 312 5.46 -10.42 -10.50
CA GLN A 312 4.26 -11.19 -10.83
C GLN A 312 3.20 -10.33 -11.53
N ARG A 313 3.11 -9.04 -11.16
CA ARG A 313 2.21 -8.09 -11.83
C ARG A 313 2.69 -7.68 -13.24
N LEU A 314 3.98 -7.82 -13.54
CA LEU A 314 4.62 -7.46 -14.82
C LEU A 314 4.83 -8.64 -15.77
N VAL A 315 4.96 -9.84 -15.19
CA VAL A 315 5.26 -11.17 -15.74
C VAL A 315 6.64 -11.31 -16.42
N ASN A 316 7.56 -11.87 -15.64
CA ASN A 316 8.77 -12.63 -16.04
C ASN A 316 8.76 -13.98 -15.27
N LYS A 317 9.21 -15.08 -15.87
CA LYS A 317 8.99 -16.45 -15.37
C LYS A 317 10.10 -17.02 -14.47
N GLU A 318 11.33 -16.49 -14.49
CA GLU A 318 12.47 -17.13 -13.81
C GLU A 318 12.50 -16.83 -12.31
N PHE A 319 12.63 -15.55 -11.90
CA PHE A 319 12.63 -15.18 -10.47
C PHE A 319 11.41 -15.70 -9.72
N CYS A 320 10.24 -15.71 -10.36
CA CYS A 320 9.02 -16.21 -9.75
C CYS A 320 9.13 -17.68 -9.34
N ARG A 321 9.76 -18.54 -10.17
CA ARG A 321 9.97 -19.96 -9.85
C ARG A 321 10.92 -20.13 -8.68
N ASP A 322 12.03 -19.39 -8.66
CA ASP A 322 13.02 -19.46 -7.59
C ASP A 322 12.42 -19.02 -6.24
N TYR A 323 11.63 -17.94 -6.25
CA TYR A 323 10.95 -17.44 -5.06
C TYR A 323 9.88 -18.42 -4.56
N GLU A 324 9.06 -19.00 -5.45
CA GLU A 324 8.07 -20.02 -5.11
C GLU A 324 8.74 -21.23 -4.42
N GLN A 325 9.90 -21.66 -4.94
CA GLN A 325 10.70 -22.74 -4.33
C GLN A 325 11.27 -22.34 -2.97
N PHE A 326 11.81 -21.12 -2.83
CA PHE A 326 12.28 -20.58 -1.55
C PHE A 326 11.16 -20.55 -0.50
N TYR A 327 10.00 -20.02 -0.86
CA TYR A 327 8.83 -19.95 0.01
C TYR A 327 8.38 -21.34 0.45
N PHE A 328 8.29 -22.29 -0.48
CA PHE A 328 7.93 -23.68 -0.19
C PHE A 328 8.93 -24.33 0.77
N THR A 329 10.23 -24.15 0.53
CA THR A 329 11.28 -24.72 1.39
C THR A 329 11.19 -24.19 2.83
N ARG A 330 10.81 -22.91 3.01
CA ARG A 330 10.67 -22.29 4.34
C ARG A 330 9.37 -22.63 5.06
N THR A 331 8.26 -22.78 4.32
CA THR A 331 6.91 -22.84 4.91
C THR A 331 6.19 -24.16 4.70
N HIS A 332 6.70 -25.01 3.81
CA HIS A 332 6.06 -26.24 3.34
C HIS A 332 4.66 -26.00 2.71
N ARG A 333 4.42 -24.79 2.20
CA ARG A 333 3.15 -24.38 1.56
C ARG A 333 3.41 -23.83 0.15
N LYS A 334 2.46 -24.04 -0.77
CA LYS A 334 2.50 -23.44 -2.11
C LYS A 334 1.76 -22.10 -2.12
N GLN A 335 2.31 -21.11 -2.83
CA GLN A 335 1.62 -19.83 -3.04
C GLN A 335 0.60 -19.95 -4.16
N ILE A 336 -0.50 -19.20 -4.05
CA ILE A 336 -1.54 -19.18 -5.09
C ILE A 336 -1.18 -18.05 -6.07
N PRO A 337 -0.82 -18.35 -7.33
CA PRO A 337 -0.43 -17.33 -8.29
C PRO A 337 -1.59 -16.37 -8.58
N LEU A 338 -1.27 -15.11 -8.93
CA LEU A 338 -2.27 -14.19 -9.45
C LEU A 338 -2.94 -14.84 -10.68
N PRO A 339 -4.26 -14.72 -10.87
CA PRO A 339 -4.88 -15.10 -12.14
C PRO A 339 -4.30 -14.19 -13.22
N ILE A 340 -3.24 -14.65 -13.88
CA ILE A 340 -2.67 -13.99 -15.04
C ILE A 340 -3.81 -13.98 -16.07
N ARG A 341 -4.32 -12.79 -16.41
CA ARG A 341 -5.13 -12.65 -17.63
C ARG A 341 -4.20 -13.03 -18.78
N GLU A 342 -4.22 -14.30 -19.16
CA GLU A 342 -3.65 -14.69 -20.44
C GLU A 342 -4.35 -13.83 -21.48
N LYS A 343 -3.58 -12.98 -22.16
CA LYS A 343 -4.08 -12.34 -23.37
C LYS A 343 -4.48 -13.49 -24.29
N ARG A 344 -5.78 -13.76 -24.40
CA ARG A 344 -6.33 -14.68 -25.40
C ARG A 344 -5.63 -14.37 -26.71
N LYS A 345 -4.77 -15.26 -27.19
CA LYS A 345 -4.26 -15.19 -28.55
C LYS A 345 -5.51 -15.13 -29.43
N LYS A 346 -5.75 -13.99 -30.10
CA LYS A 346 -6.78 -13.90 -31.13
C LYS A 346 -6.44 -14.99 -32.14
N SER A 347 -7.17 -16.09 -32.11
CA SER A 347 -7.10 -17.11 -33.15
C SER A 347 -7.42 -16.41 -34.46
N ARG A 348 -6.49 -16.44 -35.41
CA ARG A 348 -6.75 -15.95 -36.77
C ARG A 348 -7.99 -16.68 -37.30
N PRO A 349 -8.96 -15.97 -37.91
CA PRO A 349 -10.10 -16.64 -38.52
C PRO A 349 -9.57 -17.60 -39.60
N LYS A 350 -9.99 -18.87 -39.52
CA LYS A 350 -9.75 -19.85 -40.60
C LYS A 350 -10.40 -19.28 -41.86
N LYS A 351 -9.61 -19.11 -42.93
CA LYS A 351 -10.14 -18.85 -44.28
C LYS A 351 -11.13 -19.97 -44.60
N LEU A 352 -12.39 -19.62 -44.86
CA LEU A 352 -13.32 -20.52 -45.52
C LEU A 352 -12.73 -20.84 -46.89
N ILE A 353 -12.53 -22.12 -47.16
CA ILE A 353 -12.24 -22.63 -48.48
C ILE A 353 -13.60 -22.69 -49.18
N THR A 354 -13.81 -21.82 -50.17
CA THR A 354 -14.87 -21.96 -51.15
C THR A 354 -14.47 -23.04 -52.15
N PRO A 355 -15.30 -24.06 -52.40
CA PRO A 355 -15.12 -24.90 -53.58
C PRO A 355 -15.81 -24.22 -54.77
N GLU A 356 -15.05 -24.04 -55.85
CA GLU A 356 -15.55 -23.88 -57.22
C GLU A 356 -14.73 -24.82 -58.12
N PRO A 357 -15.25 -25.21 -59.30
CA PRO A 357 -16.53 -24.84 -59.90
C PRO A 357 -17.61 -25.93 -59.80
#